data_AF-A0A968MVB6-F1
#
_entry.id   AF-A0A968MVB6-F1
#
_cell.length_a   1.000
_cell.length_b   1.000
_cell.length_c   1.000
_cell.angle_alpha   90.00
_cell.angle_beta   90.00
_cell.angle_gamma   90.00
#
_symmetry.space_group_name_H-M   'P 1'
#
loop_
_entity.id
_entity.type
_entity.pdbx_description
1 polymer ?
#
loop_
_entity_poly.entity_id
_entity_poly.type
_entity_poly.pdbx_seq_one_letter_code
_entity_poly.pdbx_strand_id
1 'polypeptide(L)'
;MAKATPTGISLNDANQQAIEAVRAMKQEYNPEDFPKARGEDVLEFLVNMHVGFKKRQATAIKKLGRSTRLSPFVFDTGIGYEIQSQYLQQSADAVAHDAYVNGTGPDMKTAMTKLDGVTNTLERNRLTLEAERQCANEGPWVNWLLKPPGISQGVPWLEHNRVEGKPFLVYETQIQQPAKYRADFPLRIAALASIQDWDWVTWHYFGDGSLDNAGNTENPFEKKLDITTGSHPQGYHFTYDEVQTSLMRAAGYIFTQHAWQQAPNPTTFIYGLKSLYDPHSMNYGHSYGQAGMNMLQTVYEYGARIKIDTTRSDDQVIGPVVQFEERLTHNPYRPTDELVFNWKKGYFKADAPIAVAFTGSVQSGGKLTWGNIYMSNITVCNPKGAFDPLDPGKPWLAVSIYSLDGKPLAVTTSAGISLGSTSYNSGYLMGGQGNGLPAKEGTLPVLTTRIGAKFKIPGFAGANYIMHNFNGQIIDKEC
;
A
#
# COMPACT_ATOMS: atom_id res chain seq x y z
N MET A 1 36.20 34.50 -19.60
CA MET A 1 34.81 34.00 -19.62
C MET A 1 34.87 32.48 -19.63
N ALA A 2 34.59 31.85 -18.50
CA ALA A 2 34.54 30.40 -18.39
C ALA A 2 33.32 29.89 -19.19
N LYS A 3 33.56 28.92 -20.08
CA LYS A 3 32.49 28.21 -20.78
C LYS A 3 31.67 27.45 -19.74
N ALA A 4 30.35 27.61 -19.82
CA ALA A 4 29.40 26.87 -18.99
C ALA A 4 29.61 25.36 -19.18
N THR A 5 29.86 24.67 -18.07
CA THR A 5 29.81 23.21 -17.98
C THR A 5 28.34 22.78 -18.19
N PRO A 6 28.04 21.79 -19.05
CA PRO A 6 26.69 21.23 -19.11
C PRO A 6 26.36 20.60 -17.75
N THR A 7 25.43 21.23 -17.05
CA THR A 7 24.83 20.74 -15.81
C THR A 7 24.11 19.42 -16.05
N GLY A 8 24.21 18.55 -15.04
CA GLY A 8 23.79 17.17 -15.06
C GLY A 8 22.37 16.92 -15.57
N ILE A 9 22.25 15.82 -16.30
CA ILE A 9 21.00 15.21 -16.69
C ILE A 9 20.27 14.81 -15.41
N SER A 10 19.24 15.57 -15.05
CA SER A 10 18.15 15.08 -14.23
C SER A 10 17.18 14.37 -15.17
N LEU A 11 17.00 13.06 -14.99
CA LEU A 11 15.94 12.30 -15.64
C LEU A 11 14.62 12.75 -15.01
N ASN A 12 13.98 13.72 -15.65
CA ASN A 12 12.58 14.03 -15.46
C ASN A 12 11.88 13.62 -16.77
N ASP A 13 10.96 12.68 -16.64
CA ASP A 13 10.30 11.92 -17.73
C ASP A 13 9.41 12.78 -18.64
N ALA A 14 9.46 14.11 -18.50
CA ALA A 14 8.75 15.10 -19.31
C ALA A 14 9.64 15.81 -20.36
N ASN A 15 10.95 15.54 -20.42
CA ASN A 15 11.81 16.18 -21.42
C ASN A 15 11.70 15.47 -22.79
N GLN A 16 11.03 16.11 -23.75
CA GLN A 16 10.84 15.60 -25.11
C GLN A 16 12.16 15.24 -25.81
N GLN A 17 13.23 16.00 -25.61
CA GLN A 17 14.55 15.72 -26.18
C GLN A 17 15.20 14.49 -25.55
N ALA A 18 14.99 14.26 -24.24
CA ALA A 18 15.46 13.05 -23.57
C ALA A 18 14.66 11.82 -24.04
N ILE A 19 13.34 11.96 -24.20
CA ILE A 19 12.48 10.92 -24.77
C ILE A 19 12.90 10.59 -26.20
N GLU A 20 13.15 11.59 -27.04
CA GLU A 20 13.64 11.41 -28.41
C GLU A 20 15.04 10.79 -28.43
N ALA A 21 15.94 11.19 -27.52
CA ALA A 21 17.27 10.59 -27.38
C ALA A 21 17.19 9.12 -26.95
N VAL A 22 16.35 8.78 -25.96
CA VAL A 22 16.12 7.40 -25.53
C VAL A 22 15.45 6.58 -26.65
N ARG A 23 14.49 7.15 -27.38
CA ARG A 23 13.86 6.48 -28.54
C ARG A 23 14.83 6.31 -29.71
N ALA A 24 15.80 7.20 -29.85
CA ALA A 24 16.87 7.12 -30.86
C ALA A 24 17.99 6.16 -30.45
N MET A 25 18.17 5.90 -29.15
CA MET A 25 18.99 4.80 -28.64
C MET A 25 18.31 3.47 -28.99
N LYS A 26 18.58 2.97 -30.20
CA LYS A 26 18.29 1.57 -30.51
C LYS A 26 19.19 0.72 -29.64
N GLN A 27 18.60 -0.01 -28.70
CA GLN A 27 19.29 -1.06 -27.99
C GLN A 27 19.65 -2.14 -29.02
N GLU A 28 20.92 -2.17 -29.43
CA GLU A 28 21.42 -3.03 -30.51
C GLU A 28 21.52 -4.49 -30.07
N TYR A 29 21.70 -4.72 -28.76
CA TYR A 29 21.89 -6.04 -28.17
C TYR A 29 20.85 -6.32 -27.09
N ASN A 30 20.34 -7.54 -27.08
CA ASN A 30 19.48 -8.11 -26.05
C ASN A 30 20.31 -9.01 -25.11
N PRO A 31 19.82 -9.34 -23.91
CA PRO A 31 20.48 -10.27 -23.00
C PRO A 31 20.83 -11.62 -23.66
N GLU A 32 19.98 -12.09 -24.57
CA GLU A 32 20.14 -13.35 -25.30
C GLU A 32 21.32 -13.34 -26.30
N ASP A 33 21.83 -12.16 -26.67
CA ASP A 33 22.98 -12.02 -27.56
C ASP A 33 24.32 -12.30 -26.86
N PHE A 34 24.31 -12.48 -25.53
CA PHE A 34 25.50 -12.75 -24.72
C PHE A 34 25.40 -14.10 -24.00
N PRO A 35 26.52 -14.80 -23.74
CA PRO A 35 26.52 -15.96 -22.87
C PRO A 35 26.01 -15.60 -21.48
N LYS A 36 25.09 -16.40 -20.92
CA LYS A 36 24.51 -16.18 -19.57
C LYS A 36 25.59 -15.89 -18.52
N ALA A 37 26.67 -16.67 -18.51
CA ALA A 37 27.80 -16.52 -17.59
C ALA A 37 28.40 -15.11 -17.62
N ARG A 38 28.43 -14.44 -18.78
CA ARG A 38 28.93 -13.08 -18.89
C ARG A 38 28.01 -12.07 -18.19
N GLY A 39 26.71 -12.28 -18.26
CA GLY A 39 25.73 -11.49 -17.52
C GLY A 39 25.84 -11.72 -16.01
N GLU A 40 26.02 -12.97 -15.60
CA GLU A 40 26.26 -13.35 -14.19
C GLU A 40 27.52 -12.66 -13.64
N ASP A 41 28.64 -12.69 -14.37
CA ASP A 41 29.88 -12.00 -13.99
C ASP A 41 29.68 -10.48 -13.83
N VAL A 42 28.94 -9.85 -14.75
CA VAL A 42 28.66 -8.41 -14.71
C VAL A 42 27.79 -8.07 -13.50
N LEU A 43 26.75 -8.86 -13.23
CA LEU A 43 25.90 -8.66 -12.07
C LEU A 43 26.67 -8.85 -10.77
N GLU A 44 27.47 -9.91 -10.66
CA GLU A 44 28.34 -10.12 -9.49
C GLU A 44 29.26 -8.92 -9.25
N PHE A 45 29.94 -8.45 -10.30
CA PHE A 45 30.82 -7.29 -10.20
C PHE A 45 30.06 -6.03 -9.75
N LEU A 46 28.93 -5.70 -10.39
CA LEU A 46 28.15 -4.49 -10.09
C LEU A 46 27.53 -4.54 -8.69
N VAL A 47 26.94 -5.66 -8.30
CA VAL A 47 26.35 -5.86 -6.97
C VAL A 47 27.42 -5.72 -5.88
N ASN A 48 28.56 -6.40 -6.03
CA ASN A 48 29.64 -6.35 -5.05
C ASN A 48 30.27 -4.96 -4.98
N MET A 49 30.46 -4.29 -6.13
CA MET A 49 30.94 -2.91 -6.18
C MET A 49 29.99 -1.97 -5.44
N HIS A 50 28.69 -2.06 -5.73
CA HIS A 50 27.68 -1.17 -5.15
C HIS A 50 27.54 -1.39 -3.63
N VAL A 51 27.34 -2.64 -3.19
CA VAL A 51 27.25 -2.99 -1.76
C VAL A 51 28.53 -2.60 -1.03
N GLY A 52 29.70 -2.89 -1.60
CA GLY A 52 31.00 -2.52 -1.03
C GLY A 52 31.16 -1.00 -0.88
N PHE A 53 30.79 -0.23 -1.90
CA PHE A 53 30.80 1.24 -1.83
C PHE A 53 29.87 1.77 -0.74
N LYS A 54 28.64 1.27 -0.68
CA LYS A 54 27.62 1.69 0.28
C LYS A 54 28.00 1.37 1.72
N LYS A 55 28.60 0.22 1.99
CA LYS A 55 29.18 -0.12 3.31
C LYS A 55 30.30 0.84 3.73
N ARG A 56 31.21 1.18 2.81
CA ARG A 56 32.27 2.17 3.07
C ARG A 56 31.70 3.56 3.33
N GLN A 57 30.71 3.97 2.55
CA GLN A 57 30.00 5.24 2.72
C GLN A 57 29.32 5.32 4.09
N ALA A 58 28.53 4.32 4.46
CA ALA A 58 27.90 4.24 5.78
C ALA A 58 28.95 4.32 6.91
N THR A 59 30.03 3.53 6.81
CA THR A 59 31.13 3.55 7.79
C THR A 59 31.78 4.93 7.93
N ALA A 60 31.97 5.66 6.82
CA ALA A 60 32.53 7.00 6.84
C ALA A 60 31.57 7.99 7.50
N ILE A 61 30.28 7.95 7.14
CA ILE A 61 29.24 8.86 7.67
C ILE A 61 29.04 8.65 9.18
N LYS A 62 29.02 7.40 9.65
CA LYS A 62 28.88 7.04 11.07
C LYS A 62 29.98 7.64 11.98
N LYS A 63 31.10 8.11 11.41
CA LYS A 63 32.21 8.74 12.15
C LYS A 63 32.07 10.26 12.28
N LEU A 64 31.16 10.90 11.54
CA LEU A 64 31.07 12.37 11.45
C LEU A 64 30.46 13.06 12.68
N GLY A 65 29.82 12.31 13.59
CA GLY A 65 29.28 12.89 14.82
C GLY A 65 28.29 11.97 15.54
N ARG A 66 27.73 12.48 16.65
CA ARG A 66 26.75 11.72 17.45
C ARG A 66 25.49 11.38 16.65
N SER A 67 24.93 12.34 15.91
CA SER A 67 23.70 12.13 15.15
C SER A 67 23.89 11.08 14.06
N THR A 68 24.93 11.21 13.23
CA THR A 68 25.18 10.25 12.15
C THR A 68 25.52 8.86 12.69
N ARG A 69 26.20 8.75 13.84
CA ARG A 69 26.49 7.46 14.49
C ARG A 69 25.23 6.73 14.95
N LEU A 70 24.25 7.46 15.47
CA LEU A 70 23.04 6.89 16.09
C LEU A 70 21.89 6.68 15.10
N SER A 71 21.80 7.48 14.03
CA SER A 71 20.76 7.36 13.01
C SER A 71 20.95 6.09 12.17
N PRO A 72 19.92 5.26 11.96
CA PRO A 72 19.98 4.14 11.01
C PRO A 72 20.39 4.63 9.62
N PHE A 73 21.32 3.93 8.98
CA PHE A 73 21.68 4.16 7.59
C PHE A 73 20.84 3.25 6.71
N VAL A 74 20.04 3.85 5.84
CA VAL A 74 19.14 3.14 4.92
C VAL A 74 19.55 3.50 3.49
N PHE A 75 19.46 2.55 2.57
CA PHE A 75 19.68 2.82 1.17
C PHE A 75 18.31 2.94 0.53
N ASP A 76 17.91 4.11 0.06
CA ASP A 76 16.67 4.21 -0.71
C ASP A 76 16.91 3.59 -2.10
N THR A 77 16.17 2.53 -2.41
CA THR A 77 16.19 1.88 -3.72
C THR A 77 14.94 2.22 -4.55
N GLY A 78 13.94 2.88 -3.97
CA GLY A 78 12.63 3.20 -4.58
C GLY A 78 11.84 1.99 -5.10
N ILE A 79 12.38 0.78 -4.92
CA ILE A 79 12.00 -0.42 -5.64
C ILE A 79 12.28 -1.61 -4.73
N GLY A 80 11.22 -2.35 -4.42
CA GLY A 80 11.27 -3.58 -3.64
C GLY A 80 11.13 -4.86 -4.45
N TYR A 81 10.85 -4.78 -5.75
CA TYR A 81 10.64 -5.96 -6.58
C TYR A 81 11.94 -6.60 -7.09
N GLU A 82 13.12 -5.98 -6.84
CA GLU A 82 14.43 -6.47 -7.29
C GLU A 82 15.25 -7.12 -6.18
N ILE A 83 15.73 -8.34 -6.42
CA ILE A 83 16.51 -9.14 -5.47
C ILE A 83 17.87 -8.48 -5.13
N GLN A 84 18.49 -7.79 -6.10
CA GLN A 84 19.74 -7.06 -5.90
C GLN A 84 19.53 -5.84 -5.00
N SER A 85 18.44 -5.10 -5.20
CA SER A 85 18.03 -3.99 -4.33
C SER A 85 17.76 -4.50 -2.92
N GLN A 86 17.08 -5.64 -2.77
CA GLN A 86 16.85 -6.26 -1.47
C GLN A 86 18.15 -6.76 -0.80
N TYR A 87 19.11 -7.28 -1.56
CA TYR A 87 20.43 -7.64 -1.02
C TYR A 87 21.22 -6.41 -0.53
N LEU A 88 21.09 -5.27 -1.23
CA LEU A 88 21.65 -4.00 -0.78
C LEU A 88 21.00 -3.55 0.54
N GLN A 89 19.67 -3.62 0.67
CA GLN A 89 18.95 -3.34 1.92
C GLN A 89 19.37 -4.30 3.06
N GLN A 90 19.60 -5.58 2.75
CA GLN A 90 20.14 -6.56 3.69
C GLN A 90 21.57 -6.21 4.15
N SER A 91 22.26 -5.26 3.50
CA SER A 91 23.53 -4.70 3.95
C SER A 91 23.43 -3.36 4.70
N ALA A 92 22.24 -2.78 4.83
CA ALA A 92 21.96 -1.51 5.53
C ALA A 92 21.70 -1.70 7.05
N ASP A 93 21.36 -0.64 7.79
CA ASP A 93 20.90 -0.77 9.19
C ASP A 93 19.41 -1.14 9.28
N ALA A 94 18.61 -0.75 8.28
CA ALA A 94 17.19 -1.06 8.16
C ALA A 94 16.82 -1.23 6.67
N VAL A 95 15.68 -1.86 6.41
CA VAL A 95 15.10 -2.01 5.08
C VAL A 95 14.09 -0.90 4.86
N ALA A 96 14.12 -0.24 3.71
CA ALA A 96 13.06 0.69 3.34
C ALA A 96 12.55 0.51 1.93
N HIS A 97 11.23 0.63 1.80
CA HIS A 97 10.50 0.51 0.55
C HIS A 97 9.29 1.44 0.54
N ASP A 98 8.78 1.70 -0.65
CA ASP A 98 7.52 2.38 -0.89
C ASP A 98 6.48 1.40 -1.46
N ALA A 99 5.22 1.84 -1.52
CA ALA A 99 4.25 1.28 -2.46
C ALA A 99 3.05 2.19 -2.66
N TYR A 100 2.51 2.12 -3.87
CA TYR A 100 1.32 2.85 -4.25
C TYR A 100 0.27 1.93 -4.85
N VAL A 101 -1.00 2.20 -4.57
CA VAL A 101 -2.13 1.49 -5.19
C VAL A 101 -3.02 2.44 -5.97
N ASN A 102 -3.59 1.95 -7.06
CA ASN A 102 -4.52 2.75 -7.86
C ASN A 102 -5.95 2.60 -7.31
N GLY A 103 -6.70 3.70 -7.32
CA GLY A 103 -8.15 3.71 -7.07
C GLY A 103 -9.00 3.37 -8.30
N THR A 104 -8.42 3.53 -9.49
CA THR A 104 -9.04 3.27 -10.80
C THR A 104 -8.12 2.40 -11.65
N GLY A 105 -8.65 1.83 -12.72
CA GLY A 105 -7.89 0.92 -13.57
C GLY A 105 -8.53 0.70 -14.93
N PRO A 106 -7.81 0.13 -15.90
CA PRO A 106 -8.38 -0.28 -17.18
C PRO A 106 -9.36 -1.45 -16.99
N ASP A 107 -10.19 -1.74 -17.98
CA ASP A 107 -10.95 -2.98 -18.00
C ASP A 107 -10.02 -4.20 -18.21
N MET A 108 -10.46 -5.36 -17.73
CA MET A 108 -9.68 -6.61 -17.79
C MET A 108 -9.33 -7.01 -19.22
N LYS A 109 -10.26 -6.84 -20.17
CA LYS A 109 -10.03 -7.24 -21.56
C LYS A 109 -8.92 -6.42 -22.18
N THR A 110 -8.90 -5.10 -21.96
CA THR A 110 -7.85 -4.21 -22.44
C THR A 110 -6.49 -4.58 -21.84
N ALA A 111 -6.40 -4.77 -20.52
CA ALA A 111 -5.12 -5.13 -19.89
C ALA A 111 -4.58 -6.49 -20.36
N MET A 112 -5.48 -7.46 -20.60
CA MET A 112 -5.08 -8.80 -21.03
C MET A 112 -4.49 -8.86 -22.44
N THR A 113 -4.67 -7.82 -23.27
CA THR A 113 -4.01 -7.73 -24.59
C THR A 113 -2.48 -7.70 -24.49
N LYS A 114 -1.92 -7.27 -23.34
CA LYS A 114 -0.47 -7.32 -23.08
C LYS A 114 0.09 -8.76 -23.10
N LEU A 115 -0.75 -9.78 -22.95
CA LEU A 115 -0.34 -11.18 -22.96
C LEU A 115 -0.27 -11.77 -24.38
N ASP A 116 -0.71 -11.04 -25.41
CA ASP A 116 -0.70 -11.50 -26.79
C ASP A 116 0.74 -11.69 -27.26
N GLY A 117 1.08 -12.91 -27.71
CA GLY A 117 2.43 -13.27 -28.15
C GLY A 117 3.42 -13.59 -27.01
N VAL A 118 3.02 -13.48 -25.75
CA VAL A 118 3.89 -13.83 -24.60
C VAL A 118 3.95 -15.35 -24.42
N THR A 119 5.10 -15.94 -24.74
CA THR A 119 5.37 -17.39 -24.68
C THR A 119 6.05 -17.84 -23.39
N ASN A 120 6.82 -16.96 -22.74
CA ASN A 120 7.48 -17.25 -21.47
C ASN A 120 6.42 -17.36 -20.34
N THR A 121 6.37 -18.50 -19.66
CA THR A 121 5.36 -18.77 -18.62
C THR A 121 5.46 -17.82 -17.43
N LEU A 122 6.67 -17.49 -16.97
CA LEU A 122 6.85 -16.58 -15.83
C LEU A 122 6.37 -15.17 -16.19
N GLU A 123 6.75 -14.67 -17.36
CA GLU A 123 6.30 -13.35 -17.84
C GLU A 123 4.79 -13.32 -18.05
N ARG A 124 4.21 -14.41 -18.58
CA ARG A 124 2.77 -14.54 -18.72
C ARG A 124 2.06 -14.52 -17.36
N ASN A 125 2.60 -15.23 -16.36
CA ASN A 125 2.06 -15.24 -15.00
C ASN A 125 2.14 -13.85 -14.35
N ARG A 126 3.27 -13.16 -14.51
CA ARG A 126 3.48 -11.79 -14.05
C ARG A 126 2.46 -10.82 -14.67
N LEU A 127 2.34 -10.82 -15.99
CA LEU A 127 1.39 -9.96 -16.71
C LEU A 127 -0.07 -10.28 -16.37
N THR A 128 -0.40 -11.56 -16.18
CA THR A 128 -1.73 -11.97 -15.70
C THR A 128 -2.01 -11.37 -14.34
N LEU A 129 -1.05 -11.47 -13.40
CA LEU A 129 -1.19 -10.91 -12.06
C LEU A 129 -1.28 -9.38 -12.10
N GLU A 130 -0.48 -8.70 -12.92
CA GLU A 130 -0.56 -7.26 -13.15
C GLU A 130 -1.97 -6.84 -13.60
N ALA A 131 -2.52 -7.51 -14.62
CA ALA A 131 -3.88 -7.25 -15.09
C ALA A 131 -4.93 -7.51 -13.99
N GLU A 132 -4.86 -8.67 -13.33
CA GLU A 132 -5.75 -9.02 -12.22
C GLU A 132 -5.74 -7.98 -11.11
N ARG A 133 -4.59 -7.36 -10.82
CA ARG A 133 -4.40 -6.37 -9.75
C ARG A 133 -4.80 -4.96 -10.16
N GLN A 134 -4.39 -4.50 -11.33
CA GLN A 134 -4.59 -3.12 -11.77
C GLN A 134 -5.98 -2.86 -12.35
N CYS A 135 -6.68 -3.88 -12.86
CA CYS A 135 -7.95 -3.65 -13.57
C CYS A 135 -9.10 -3.25 -12.66
N ALA A 136 -10.01 -2.42 -13.18
CA ALA A 136 -11.27 -2.14 -12.51
C ALA A 136 -12.12 -3.42 -12.40
N ASN A 137 -12.79 -3.60 -11.27
CA ASN A 137 -13.68 -4.73 -10.99
C ASN A 137 -15.06 -4.32 -10.46
N GLU A 138 -15.28 -3.02 -10.22
CA GLU A 138 -16.61 -2.44 -9.98
C GLU A 138 -16.72 -1.09 -10.70
N GLY A 139 -17.38 -1.09 -11.88
CA GLY A 139 -17.41 0.09 -12.74
C GLY A 139 -15.98 0.51 -13.14
N PRO A 140 -15.59 1.79 -13.03
CA PRO A 140 -14.23 2.25 -13.30
C PRO A 140 -13.26 2.05 -12.12
N TRP A 141 -13.72 1.48 -11.00
CA TRP A 141 -12.97 1.44 -9.75
C TRP A 141 -12.25 0.12 -9.53
N VAL A 142 -11.09 0.21 -8.88
CA VAL A 142 -10.39 -0.93 -8.31
C VAL A 142 -10.86 -1.10 -6.87
N ASN A 143 -11.75 -2.08 -6.64
CA ASN A 143 -12.09 -2.56 -5.32
C ASN A 143 -11.10 -3.66 -4.90
N TRP A 144 -10.11 -3.28 -4.09
CA TRP A 144 -9.07 -4.18 -3.59
C TRP A 144 -9.62 -5.27 -2.65
N LEU A 145 -10.82 -5.10 -2.08
CA LEU A 145 -11.48 -6.12 -1.26
C LEU A 145 -12.17 -7.21 -2.09
N LEU A 146 -12.37 -7.00 -3.40
CA LEU A 146 -12.93 -8.00 -4.33
C LEU A 146 -11.84 -8.72 -5.14
N LYS A 147 -10.60 -8.67 -4.65
CA LYS A 147 -9.42 -9.32 -5.21
C LYS A 147 -8.70 -10.04 -4.08
N PRO A 148 -7.89 -11.09 -4.36
CA PRO A 148 -6.96 -11.61 -3.37
C PRO A 148 -6.24 -10.45 -2.66
N PRO A 149 -5.95 -10.51 -1.35
CA PRO A 149 -5.38 -9.38 -0.65
C PRO A 149 -4.02 -8.99 -1.24
N GLY A 150 -3.72 -7.69 -1.25
CA GLY A 150 -2.52 -7.12 -1.86
C GLY A 150 -2.56 -5.60 -1.94
N ILE A 151 -1.37 -5.01 -2.03
CA ILE A 151 -1.12 -3.60 -2.39
C ILE A 151 -0.13 -3.50 -3.56
N SER A 152 0.41 -4.62 -4.04
CA SER A 152 1.19 -4.71 -5.26
C SER A 152 0.36 -4.46 -6.52
N GLN A 153 0.98 -3.83 -7.53
CA GLN A 153 0.41 -3.62 -8.85
C GLN A 153 0.83 -4.68 -9.88
N GLY A 154 1.16 -5.91 -9.48
CA GLY A 154 1.49 -7.01 -10.41
C GLY A 154 2.74 -7.80 -10.06
N VAL A 155 3.57 -7.28 -9.18
CA VAL A 155 4.79 -7.95 -8.67
C VAL A 155 4.89 -7.70 -7.17
N PRO A 156 5.48 -8.63 -6.39
CA PRO A 156 5.81 -8.36 -5.00
C PRO A 156 6.50 -6.98 -4.86
N TRP A 157 5.94 -6.05 -4.07
CA TRP A 157 6.50 -4.70 -3.96
C TRP A 157 6.83 -4.33 -2.52
N LEU A 158 5.85 -4.13 -1.65
CA LEU A 158 6.10 -3.75 -0.26
C LEU A 158 5.92 -4.94 0.69
N GLU A 159 4.98 -5.82 0.37
CA GLU A 159 4.44 -6.81 1.30
C GLU A 159 5.45 -7.88 1.73
N HIS A 160 6.33 -8.26 0.82
CA HIS A 160 7.24 -9.39 0.96
C HIS A 160 8.61 -9.02 1.53
N ASN A 161 8.98 -7.74 1.58
CA ASN A 161 10.37 -7.30 1.72
C ASN A 161 10.95 -7.31 3.14
N ARG A 162 10.31 -8.00 4.08
CA ARG A 162 10.79 -8.10 5.46
C ARG A 162 12.07 -8.93 5.53
N VAL A 163 13.22 -8.30 5.80
CA VAL A 163 14.48 -9.02 6.12
C VAL A 163 14.52 -9.33 7.60
N GLU A 164 14.69 -10.59 7.97
CA GLU A 164 14.74 -11.00 9.38
C GLU A 164 15.82 -10.25 10.18
N GLY A 165 15.47 -9.83 11.41
CA GLY A 165 16.38 -9.15 12.33
C GLY A 165 16.67 -7.69 12.01
N LYS A 166 16.06 -7.11 10.98
CA LYS A 166 16.21 -5.69 10.63
C LYS A 166 14.96 -4.87 10.91
N PRO A 167 15.05 -3.58 11.23
CA PRO A 167 13.88 -2.73 11.16
C PRO A 167 13.38 -2.58 9.72
N PHE A 168 12.07 -2.45 9.54
CA PHE A 168 11.40 -2.23 8.27
C PHE A 168 10.65 -0.89 8.27
N LEU A 169 10.99 -0.04 7.30
CA LEU A 169 10.44 1.29 7.09
C LEU A 169 9.68 1.34 5.77
N VAL A 170 8.37 1.51 5.82
CA VAL A 170 7.63 2.03 4.66
C VAL A 170 7.87 3.54 4.63
N TYR A 171 8.75 4.01 3.75
CA TYR A 171 9.12 5.43 3.74
C TYR A 171 8.08 6.30 3.04
N GLU A 172 7.23 5.71 2.18
CA GLU A 172 6.03 6.34 1.63
C GLU A 172 5.03 5.28 1.12
N THR A 173 3.74 5.48 1.39
CA THR A 173 2.68 4.67 0.79
C THR A 173 1.38 5.44 0.64
N GLN A 174 0.63 5.16 -0.44
CA GLN A 174 -0.64 5.83 -0.69
C GLN A 174 -1.56 5.11 -1.70
N ILE A 175 -2.87 5.41 -1.65
CA ILE A 175 -3.84 5.14 -2.70
C ILE A 175 -4.09 6.37 -3.58
N GLN A 176 -3.99 6.19 -4.90
CA GLN A 176 -4.21 7.26 -5.86
C GLN A 176 -5.67 7.71 -5.90
N GLN A 177 -5.90 9.02 -5.81
CA GLN A 177 -7.17 9.66 -6.03
C GLN A 177 -7.41 9.90 -7.54
N PRO A 178 -8.65 9.73 -8.01
CA PRO A 178 -9.86 9.40 -7.24
C PRO A 178 -9.90 7.91 -6.85
N ALA A 179 -10.41 7.61 -5.66
CA ALA A 179 -10.63 6.23 -5.23
C ALA A 179 -11.95 6.09 -4.46
N LYS A 180 -12.90 5.31 -5.00
CA LYS A 180 -14.20 5.06 -4.35
C LYS A 180 -14.07 4.31 -3.02
N TYR A 181 -13.11 3.41 -2.93
CA TYR A 181 -12.97 2.45 -1.82
C TYR A 181 -11.80 2.74 -0.88
N ARG A 182 -11.20 3.92 -0.97
CA ARG A 182 -9.97 4.30 -0.23
C ARG A 182 -10.05 4.25 1.28
N ALA A 183 -11.24 4.29 1.88
CA ALA A 183 -11.37 4.17 3.33
C ALA A 183 -10.83 2.82 3.85
N ASP A 184 -10.71 1.81 2.98
CA ASP A 184 -10.15 0.52 3.37
C ASP A 184 -8.62 0.52 3.49
N PHE A 185 -7.95 1.39 2.75
CA PHE A 185 -6.51 1.34 2.54
C PHE A 185 -5.73 1.50 3.85
N PRO A 186 -6.05 2.46 4.75
CA PRO A 186 -5.32 2.57 6.00
C PRO A 186 -5.40 1.32 6.88
N LEU A 187 -6.57 0.70 6.97
CA LEU A 187 -6.77 -0.50 7.78
C LEU A 187 -6.12 -1.74 7.15
N ARG A 188 -6.09 -1.84 5.81
CA ARG A 188 -5.33 -2.90 5.13
C ARG A 188 -3.82 -2.77 5.34
N ILE A 189 -3.29 -1.54 5.34
CA ILE A 189 -1.88 -1.28 5.63
C ILE A 189 -1.56 -1.63 7.10
N ALA A 190 -2.39 -1.22 8.06
CA ALA A 190 -2.20 -1.60 9.47
C ALA A 190 -2.21 -3.13 9.65
N ALA A 191 -3.08 -3.85 8.91
CA ALA A 191 -3.14 -5.30 8.96
C ALA A 191 -1.86 -5.92 8.38
N LEU A 192 -1.44 -5.48 7.19
CA LEU A 192 -0.19 -5.95 6.59
C LEU A 192 1.04 -5.66 7.46
N ALA A 193 1.11 -4.46 8.03
CA ALA A 193 2.17 -4.04 8.94
C ALA A 193 2.22 -4.91 10.19
N SER A 194 1.06 -5.28 10.73
CA SER A 194 0.96 -6.20 11.87
C SER A 194 1.43 -7.60 11.46
N ILE A 195 0.88 -8.16 10.38
CA ILE A 195 1.24 -9.49 9.84
C ILE A 195 2.75 -9.64 9.66
N GLN A 196 3.40 -8.63 9.10
CA GLN A 196 4.82 -8.64 8.76
C GLN A 196 5.74 -8.16 9.89
N ASP A 197 5.21 -7.64 10.99
CA ASP A 197 5.96 -7.00 12.07
C ASP A 197 6.86 -5.87 11.53
N TRP A 198 6.21 -4.85 10.97
CA TRP A 198 6.86 -3.63 10.49
C TRP A 198 7.08 -2.61 11.63
N ASP A 199 8.10 -1.77 11.48
CA ASP A 199 8.50 -0.79 12.49
C ASP A 199 7.97 0.61 12.21
N TRP A 200 7.89 1.01 10.93
CA TRP A 200 7.40 2.33 10.52
C TRP A 200 6.57 2.29 9.26
N VAL A 201 5.50 3.10 9.25
CA VAL A 201 4.69 3.37 8.07
C VAL A 201 4.52 4.86 7.89
N THR A 202 4.97 5.38 6.75
CA THR A 202 4.84 6.79 6.37
C THR A 202 3.87 6.92 5.20
N TRP A 203 2.92 7.84 5.32
CA TRP A 203 1.96 8.13 4.25
C TRP A 203 2.53 9.16 3.29
N HIS A 204 2.33 8.95 1.99
CA HIS A 204 2.82 9.90 0.99
C HIS A 204 1.99 11.19 0.96
N TYR A 205 2.66 12.34 0.86
CA TYR A 205 2.13 13.71 0.76
C TYR A 205 1.11 14.15 1.83
N PHE A 206 1.63 14.81 2.87
CA PHE A 206 0.84 15.65 3.79
C PHE A 206 1.25 17.11 3.67
N GLY A 207 0.25 17.99 3.48
CA GLY A 207 0.46 19.42 3.23
C GLY A 207 0.96 19.71 1.81
N ASP A 208 0.66 20.92 1.33
CA ASP A 208 1.12 21.50 0.05
C ASP A 208 1.85 22.84 0.30
N GLY A 209 2.36 23.03 1.52
CA GLY A 209 2.87 24.31 2.04
C GLY A 209 1.78 25.29 2.50
N SER A 210 0.50 25.03 2.22
CA SER A 210 -0.58 25.91 2.70
C SER A 210 -1.00 25.68 4.15
N LEU A 211 -0.45 24.65 4.80
CA LEU A 211 -0.71 24.32 6.20
C LEU A 211 0.21 25.05 7.18
N ASP A 212 1.14 25.89 6.70
CA ASP A 212 2.10 26.60 7.57
C ASP A 212 1.42 27.46 8.66
N ASN A 213 0.14 27.81 8.47
CA ASN A 213 -0.69 28.51 9.45
C ASN A 213 -1.95 27.73 9.86
N ALA A 214 -2.00 26.40 9.72
CA ALA A 214 -3.21 25.61 9.98
C ALA A 214 -3.82 25.85 11.37
N GLY A 215 -3.00 26.12 12.40
CA GLY A 215 -3.47 26.44 13.75
C GLY A 215 -4.18 27.79 13.89
N ASN A 216 -4.01 28.71 12.93
CA ASN A 216 -4.60 30.04 12.90
C ASN A 216 -5.61 30.24 11.77
N THR A 217 -5.75 29.27 10.88
CA THR A 217 -6.70 29.31 9.77
C THR A 217 -8.03 28.70 10.20
N GLU A 218 -9.12 29.42 10.05
CA GLU A 218 -10.45 28.85 10.21
C GLU A 218 -10.67 27.78 9.13
N ASN A 219 -11.04 26.57 9.55
CA ASN A 219 -11.25 25.42 8.69
C ASN A 219 -10.08 25.09 7.74
N PRO A 220 -8.87 24.81 8.26
CA PRO A 220 -7.66 24.68 7.46
C PRO A 220 -7.69 23.51 6.47
N PHE A 221 -8.62 22.56 6.66
CA PHE A 221 -8.74 21.36 5.82
C PHE A 221 -9.90 21.45 4.82
N GLU A 222 -10.65 22.56 4.75
CA GLU A 222 -11.74 22.77 3.78
C GLU A 222 -11.19 23.16 2.40
N LYS A 223 -10.59 22.18 1.71
CA LYS A 223 -10.12 22.31 0.33
C LYS A 223 -10.58 21.13 -0.51
N LYS A 224 -10.49 21.31 -1.83
CA LYS A 224 -10.77 20.24 -2.78
C LYS A 224 -9.78 19.09 -2.57
N LEU A 225 -10.24 17.86 -2.78
CA LEU A 225 -9.38 16.71 -2.95
C LEU A 225 -8.48 16.96 -4.17
N ASP A 226 -7.19 16.64 -4.04
CA ASP A 226 -6.28 16.62 -5.19
C ASP A 226 -6.63 15.42 -6.07
N ILE A 227 -7.15 15.69 -7.26
CA ILE A 227 -7.50 14.65 -8.24
C ILE A 227 -6.61 14.84 -9.46
N THR A 228 -5.35 14.46 -9.34
CA THR A 228 -4.41 14.42 -10.45
C THR A 228 -4.48 13.04 -11.12
N THR A 229 -5.29 12.96 -12.19
CA THR A 229 -5.27 11.83 -13.13
C THR A 229 -4.19 12.09 -14.18
N GLY A 230 -3.03 11.43 -14.09
CA GLY A 230 -1.94 11.61 -15.06
C GLY A 230 -0.54 11.38 -14.48
N SER A 231 0.48 11.53 -15.31
CA SER A 231 1.91 11.21 -15.13
C SER A 231 2.65 12.01 -14.04
N HIS A 232 1.97 12.50 -13.00
CA HIS A 232 2.56 13.28 -11.91
C HIS A 232 2.21 12.64 -10.56
N PRO A 233 3.15 12.51 -9.60
CA PRO A 233 2.92 11.85 -8.31
C PRO A 233 1.94 12.56 -7.35
N GLN A 234 1.22 13.60 -7.78
CA GLN A 234 0.37 14.40 -6.89
C GLN A 234 -0.96 13.73 -6.49
N GLY A 235 -1.37 12.65 -7.17
CA GLY A 235 -2.65 11.97 -6.92
C GLY A 235 -2.72 11.25 -5.56
N TYR A 236 -1.67 11.39 -4.76
CA TYR A 236 -1.45 10.76 -3.48
C TYR A 236 -1.63 11.75 -2.30
N HIS A 237 -2.15 12.96 -2.53
CA HIS A 237 -2.41 13.90 -1.44
C HIS A 237 -3.67 13.53 -0.66
N PHE A 238 -3.54 13.32 0.66
CA PHE A 238 -4.66 12.93 1.53
C PHE A 238 -5.09 14.03 2.51
N THR A 239 -4.40 15.18 2.50
CA THR A 239 -4.56 16.24 3.52
C THR A 239 -6.00 16.75 3.64
N TYR A 240 -6.70 16.82 2.51
CA TYR A 240 -8.07 17.35 2.43
C TYR A 240 -9.12 16.23 2.37
N ASP A 241 -8.70 14.98 2.56
CA ASP A 241 -9.56 13.82 2.52
C ASP A 241 -9.98 13.40 3.92
N GLU A 242 -11.14 13.92 4.35
CA GLU A 242 -11.78 13.57 5.62
C GLU A 242 -11.93 12.07 5.81
N VAL A 243 -12.35 11.36 4.75
CA VAL A 243 -12.64 9.93 4.80
C VAL A 243 -11.37 9.17 5.09
N GLN A 244 -10.33 9.38 4.28
CA GLN A 244 -9.10 8.64 4.45
C GLN A 244 -8.38 9.01 5.75
N THR A 245 -8.29 10.29 6.09
CA THR A 245 -7.62 10.78 7.31
C THR A 245 -8.26 10.20 8.57
N SER A 246 -9.59 10.09 8.60
CA SER A 246 -10.30 9.49 9.75
C SER A 246 -9.90 8.03 9.99
N LEU A 247 -9.68 7.25 8.92
CA LEU A 247 -9.23 5.86 9.01
C LEU A 247 -7.72 5.73 9.22
N MET A 248 -6.91 6.70 8.75
CA MET A 248 -5.48 6.77 9.06
C MET A 248 -5.23 6.97 10.55
N ARG A 249 -6.07 7.77 11.24
CA ARG A 249 -6.02 7.89 12.70
C ARG A 249 -6.23 6.53 13.37
N ALA A 250 -7.27 5.79 12.98
CA ALA A 250 -7.54 4.47 13.54
C ALA A 250 -6.37 3.50 13.29
N ALA A 251 -5.90 3.43 12.04
CA ALA A 251 -4.75 2.61 11.64
C ALA A 251 -3.49 2.94 12.45
N GLY A 252 -3.21 4.23 12.70
CA GLY A 252 -2.08 4.67 13.51
C GLY A 252 -2.15 4.20 14.97
N TYR A 253 -3.32 4.31 15.62
CA TYR A 253 -3.52 3.80 16.98
C TYR A 253 -3.40 2.27 17.05
N ILE A 254 -4.02 1.57 16.09
CA ILE A 254 -3.93 0.10 15.98
C ILE A 254 -2.46 -0.35 15.86
N PHE A 255 -1.72 0.28 14.95
CA PHE A 255 -0.33 -0.07 14.70
C PHE A 255 0.57 0.23 15.90
N THR A 256 0.52 1.45 16.44
CA THR A 256 1.41 1.88 17.53
C THR A 256 1.12 1.20 18.87
N GLN A 257 -0.06 0.60 19.04
CA GLN A 257 -0.41 -0.19 20.23
C GLN A 257 -0.21 -1.70 20.03
N HIS A 258 0.26 -2.15 18.86
CA HIS A 258 0.32 -3.57 18.50
C HIS A 258 -1.04 -4.27 18.73
N ALA A 259 -2.13 -3.59 18.35
CA ALA A 259 -3.48 -4.04 18.66
C ALA A 259 -3.87 -5.31 17.90
N TRP A 260 -3.17 -5.62 16.80
CA TRP A 260 -3.31 -6.84 16.02
C TRP A 260 -2.01 -7.64 16.02
N GLN A 261 -2.13 -8.96 16.08
CA GLN A 261 -0.98 -9.84 16.15
C GLN A 261 -0.21 -9.95 14.83
N GLN A 262 1.09 -10.20 14.94
CA GLN A 262 1.91 -10.69 13.83
C GLN A 262 1.56 -12.12 13.46
N ALA A 263 1.87 -12.51 12.22
CA ALA A 263 1.71 -13.90 11.83
C ALA A 263 2.71 -14.77 12.64
N PRO A 264 2.25 -15.87 13.27
CA PRO A 264 3.06 -16.59 14.25
C PRO A 264 4.22 -17.39 13.63
N ASN A 265 4.09 -17.81 12.37
CA ASN A 265 5.05 -18.66 11.68
C ASN A 265 5.30 -18.17 10.25
N PRO A 266 6.02 -17.04 10.06
CA PRO A 266 6.27 -16.48 8.74
C PRO A 266 7.13 -17.40 7.88
N THR A 267 6.76 -17.47 6.60
CA THR A 267 7.48 -18.25 5.60
C THR A 267 8.77 -17.54 5.22
N THR A 268 9.90 -18.25 5.30
CA THR A 268 11.20 -17.69 4.94
C THR A 268 11.58 -18.10 3.52
N PHE A 269 11.68 -17.11 2.63
CA PHE A 269 12.21 -17.26 1.27
C PHE A 269 13.69 -16.92 1.28
N ILE A 270 14.53 -17.91 0.99
CA ILE A 270 15.98 -17.79 0.94
C ILE A 270 16.41 -17.86 -0.52
N TYR A 271 17.13 -16.85 -0.99
CA TYR A 271 17.66 -16.81 -2.35
C TYR A 271 19.19 -16.87 -2.35
N GLY A 272 19.74 -17.74 -3.19
CA GLY A 272 21.18 -17.96 -3.32
C GLY A 272 21.82 -17.16 -4.46
N LEU A 273 23.10 -17.45 -4.74
CA LEU A 273 23.87 -16.79 -5.80
C LEU A 273 23.24 -16.93 -7.19
N LYS A 274 22.57 -18.06 -7.50
CA LYS A 274 21.94 -18.26 -8.81
C LYS A 274 20.87 -17.22 -9.10
N SER A 275 20.02 -16.91 -8.12
CA SER A 275 18.96 -15.92 -8.28
C SER A 275 19.49 -14.49 -8.14
N LEU A 276 20.46 -14.25 -7.25
CA LEU A 276 21.07 -12.93 -7.08
C LEU A 276 21.81 -12.46 -8.33
N TYR A 277 22.42 -13.37 -9.09
CA TYR A 277 23.21 -13.05 -10.28
C TYR A 277 22.57 -13.49 -11.59
N ASP A 278 21.30 -13.94 -11.60
CA ASP A 278 20.63 -14.27 -12.86
C ASP A 278 20.36 -12.99 -13.67
N PRO A 279 20.85 -12.85 -14.92
CA PRO A 279 20.53 -11.70 -15.76
C PRO A 279 19.03 -11.46 -15.95
N HIS A 280 18.21 -12.53 -15.96
CA HIS A 280 16.77 -12.40 -16.09
C HIS A 280 16.10 -11.88 -14.82
N SER A 281 16.75 -11.97 -13.66
CA SER A 281 16.22 -11.42 -12.39
C SER A 281 16.12 -9.89 -12.42
N MET A 282 16.83 -9.21 -13.33
CA MET A 282 16.75 -7.76 -13.52
C MET A 282 15.49 -7.32 -14.29
N ASN A 283 14.74 -8.25 -14.88
CA ASN A 283 13.46 -7.92 -15.48
C ASN A 283 12.42 -7.65 -14.39
N TYR A 284 11.59 -6.62 -14.60
CA TYR A 284 10.51 -6.26 -13.67
C TYR A 284 9.67 -7.49 -13.32
N GLY A 285 9.62 -7.85 -12.02
CA GLY A 285 8.85 -8.98 -11.52
C GLY A 285 9.43 -10.38 -11.71
N HIS A 286 10.62 -10.49 -12.31
CA HIS A 286 11.30 -11.78 -12.49
C HIS A 286 12.31 -12.06 -11.39
N SER A 287 12.58 -11.08 -10.53
CA SER A 287 13.72 -11.10 -9.62
C SER A 287 13.75 -12.25 -8.62
N TYR A 288 12.59 -12.82 -8.35
CA TYR A 288 12.41 -13.93 -7.42
C TYR A 288 11.94 -15.21 -8.14
N GLY A 289 11.97 -15.22 -9.48
CA GLY A 289 11.50 -16.33 -10.30
C GLY A 289 10.06 -16.74 -10.00
N GLN A 290 9.75 -18.03 -10.20
CA GLN A 290 8.44 -18.59 -9.88
C GLN A 290 8.13 -18.53 -8.37
N ALA A 291 9.15 -18.64 -7.50
CA ALA A 291 8.97 -18.53 -6.05
C ALA A 291 8.45 -17.14 -5.65
N GLY A 292 8.89 -16.09 -6.35
CA GLY A 292 8.38 -14.72 -6.22
C GLY A 292 6.87 -14.60 -6.39
N MET A 293 6.31 -15.35 -7.33
CA MET A 293 4.88 -15.35 -7.61
C MET A 293 4.06 -15.92 -6.45
N ASN A 294 4.66 -16.78 -5.62
CA ASN A 294 4.02 -17.35 -4.43
C ASN A 294 4.07 -16.39 -3.22
N MET A 295 4.99 -15.41 -3.20
CA MET A 295 5.23 -14.57 -2.03
C MET A 295 4.01 -13.71 -1.68
N LEU A 296 3.32 -13.16 -2.68
CA LEU A 296 2.22 -12.21 -2.45
C LEU A 296 1.10 -12.82 -1.62
N GLN A 297 0.60 -13.99 -2.02
CA GLN A 297 -0.48 -14.65 -1.30
C GLN A 297 0.02 -15.22 0.02
N THR A 298 1.24 -15.75 0.04
CA THR A 298 1.88 -16.27 1.27
C THR A 298 2.00 -15.20 2.35
N VAL A 299 2.37 -13.96 2.00
CA VAL A 299 2.44 -12.84 2.95
C VAL A 299 1.13 -12.67 3.71
N TYR A 300 -0.02 -12.70 3.04
CA TYR A 300 -1.31 -12.44 3.68
C TYR A 300 -1.89 -13.63 4.43
N GLU A 301 -1.35 -14.85 4.23
CA GLU A 301 -1.79 -16.05 4.93
C GLU A 301 -0.85 -16.44 6.07
N TYR A 302 0.46 -16.26 5.90
CA TYR A 302 1.45 -16.77 6.84
C TYR A 302 2.44 -15.72 7.30
N GLY A 303 2.48 -14.54 6.67
CA GLY A 303 3.62 -13.64 6.76
C GLY A 303 4.81 -14.13 5.91
N ALA A 304 5.84 -13.30 5.75
CA ALA A 304 7.02 -13.67 4.97
C ALA A 304 8.31 -13.06 5.55
N ARG A 305 9.43 -13.71 5.32
CA ARG A 305 10.79 -13.18 5.53
C ARG A 305 11.60 -13.44 4.27
N ILE A 306 12.44 -12.49 3.87
CA ILE A 306 13.42 -12.65 2.80
C ILE A 306 14.80 -12.73 3.40
N LYS A 307 15.59 -13.68 2.90
CA LYS A 307 17.03 -13.76 3.12
C LYS A 307 17.74 -13.96 1.80
N ILE A 308 18.69 -13.10 1.48
CA ILE A 308 19.63 -13.34 0.39
C ILE A 308 20.90 -13.93 0.99
N ASP A 309 21.22 -15.19 0.67
CA ASP A 309 22.32 -15.94 1.26
C ASP A 309 23.41 -16.21 0.22
N THR A 310 24.45 -15.39 0.22
CA THR A 310 25.56 -15.51 -0.73
C THR A 310 26.52 -16.66 -0.43
N THR A 311 26.29 -17.42 0.65
CA THR A 311 27.10 -18.60 0.98
C THR A 311 26.62 -19.86 0.27
N ARG A 312 25.49 -19.79 -0.43
CA ARG A 312 24.89 -20.91 -1.16
C ARG A 312 24.50 -20.53 -2.58
N SER A 313 24.44 -21.52 -3.46
CA SER A 313 24.03 -21.29 -4.85
C SER A 313 22.53 -21.40 -5.07
N ASP A 314 21.82 -22.20 -4.28
CA ASP A 314 20.42 -22.57 -4.46
C ASP A 314 19.45 -21.71 -3.64
N ASP A 315 18.21 -21.64 -4.12
CA ASP A 315 17.10 -21.04 -3.39
C ASP A 315 16.41 -22.08 -2.50
N GLN A 316 15.82 -21.63 -1.40
CA GLN A 316 15.09 -22.47 -0.47
C GLN A 316 13.88 -21.73 0.09
N VAL A 317 12.78 -22.43 0.31
CA VAL A 317 11.63 -21.91 1.07
C VAL A 317 11.43 -22.75 2.33
N ILE A 318 11.30 -22.09 3.48
CA ILE A 318 11.08 -22.72 4.79
C ILE A 318 9.73 -22.23 5.33
N GLY A 319 8.81 -23.16 5.57
CA GLY A 319 7.46 -22.88 6.05
C GLY A 319 6.37 -23.12 4.99
N PRO A 320 5.10 -22.84 5.33
CA PRO A 320 3.98 -23.04 4.43
C PRO A 320 3.97 -22.02 3.29
N VAL A 321 3.38 -22.35 2.14
CA VAL A 321 3.33 -21.46 0.96
C VAL A 321 1.95 -21.55 0.36
N VAL A 322 1.36 -20.39 0.02
CA VAL A 322 0.21 -20.34 -0.88
C VAL A 322 0.75 -20.27 -2.30
N GLN A 323 0.44 -21.29 -3.12
CA GLN A 323 0.96 -21.34 -4.49
C GLN A 323 0.26 -20.30 -5.38
N PHE A 324 0.97 -19.80 -6.39
CA PHE A 324 0.43 -18.83 -7.34
C PHE A 324 -0.85 -19.31 -8.04
N GLU A 325 -0.94 -20.61 -8.31
CA GLU A 325 -2.09 -21.27 -8.93
C GLU A 325 -3.32 -21.24 -8.00
N GLU A 326 -3.12 -21.15 -6.69
CA GLU A 326 -4.17 -21.10 -5.68
C GLU A 326 -4.69 -19.68 -5.44
N ARG A 327 -4.08 -18.64 -6.04
CA ARG A 327 -4.42 -17.24 -5.74
C ARG A 327 -5.90 -16.89 -5.92
N LEU A 328 -6.59 -17.56 -6.85
CA LEU A 328 -8.02 -17.36 -7.13
C LEU A 328 -8.94 -18.35 -6.38
N THR A 329 -8.38 -19.37 -5.74
CA THR A 329 -9.13 -20.39 -5.00
C THR A 329 -9.01 -20.21 -3.49
N HIS A 330 -7.81 -19.86 -2.98
CA HIS A 330 -7.52 -19.59 -1.57
C HIS A 330 -8.33 -18.41 -1.05
N ASN A 331 -9.26 -18.71 -0.14
CA ASN A 331 -10.15 -17.75 0.51
C ASN A 331 -10.91 -18.44 1.64
N PRO A 332 -11.07 -17.84 2.83
CA PRO A 332 -10.48 -16.56 3.25
C PRO A 332 -8.97 -16.68 3.54
N TYR A 333 -8.28 -15.54 3.60
CA TYR A 333 -6.93 -15.45 4.17
C TYR A 333 -7.02 -15.17 5.67
N ARG A 334 -6.24 -15.88 6.48
CA ARG A 334 -6.29 -15.85 7.96
C ARG A 334 -4.88 -15.90 8.57
N PRO A 335 -4.12 -14.78 8.52
CA PRO A 335 -2.75 -14.75 9.02
C PRO A 335 -2.65 -14.87 10.55
N THR A 336 -3.73 -14.52 11.24
CA THR A 336 -3.90 -14.70 12.69
C THR A 336 -5.35 -15.05 12.99
N ASP A 337 -5.65 -15.39 14.24
CA ASP A 337 -7.03 -15.61 14.70
C ASP A 337 -7.89 -14.35 14.64
N GLU A 338 -7.25 -13.18 14.66
CA GLU A 338 -7.90 -11.87 14.72
C GLU A 338 -8.24 -11.31 13.33
N LEU A 339 -7.49 -11.68 12.29
CA LEU A 339 -7.55 -11.05 10.96
C LEU A 339 -8.17 -11.98 9.91
N VAL A 340 -9.10 -11.44 9.11
CA VAL A 340 -9.75 -12.16 8.01
C VAL A 340 -9.86 -11.28 6.77
N PHE A 341 -9.28 -11.73 5.66
CA PHE A 341 -9.56 -11.17 4.33
C PHE A 341 -10.41 -12.17 3.55
N ASN A 342 -11.67 -11.81 3.25
CA ASN A 342 -12.58 -12.64 2.48
C ASN A 342 -12.95 -11.93 1.19
N TRP A 343 -12.07 -12.07 0.20
CA TRP A 343 -12.20 -11.31 -1.03
C TRP A 343 -13.35 -11.80 -1.92
N LYS A 344 -13.71 -13.08 -1.83
CA LYS A 344 -14.92 -13.61 -2.49
C LYS A 344 -16.20 -13.02 -1.92
N LYS A 345 -16.16 -12.53 -0.67
CA LYS A 345 -17.28 -11.80 -0.02
C LYS A 345 -17.07 -10.29 0.01
N GLY A 346 -15.94 -9.77 -0.46
CA GLY A 346 -15.69 -8.34 -0.54
C GLY A 346 -15.42 -7.65 0.79
N TYR A 347 -14.76 -8.31 1.77
CA TYR A 347 -14.48 -7.67 3.05
C TYR A 347 -13.13 -8.02 3.68
N PHE A 348 -12.66 -7.11 4.53
CA PHE A 348 -11.67 -7.34 5.58
C PHE A 348 -12.33 -7.18 6.95
N LYS A 349 -11.97 -8.03 7.91
CA LYS A 349 -12.43 -7.96 9.30
C LYS A 349 -11.25 -8.19 10.25
N ALA A 350 -11.17 -7.38 11.30
CA ALA A 350 -10.30 -7.60 12.45
C ALA A 350 -11.13 -7.69 13.73
N ASP A 351 -10.83 -8.66 14.59
CA ASP A 351 -11.54 -8.94 15.84
C ASP A 351 -10.51 -9.22 16.95
N ALA A 352 -9.88 -8.16 17.47
CA ALA A 352 -8.87 -8.24 18.50
C ALA A 352 -9.32 -7.52 19.79
N PRO A 353 -8.78 -7.88 20.98
CA PRO A 353 -9.21 -7.29 22.24
C PRO A 353 -9.07 -5.77 22.31
N ILE A 354 -8.01 -5.20 21.73
CA ILE A 354 -7.69 -3.75 21.81
C ILE A 354 -8.38 -2.96 20.69
N ALA A 355 -8.60 -3.58 19.53
CA ALA A 355 -9.22 -2.92 18.39
C ALA A 355 -9.96 -3.90 17.48
N VAL A 356 -11.12 -3.47 17.00
CA VAL A 356 -11.91 -4.18 16.01
C VAL A 356 -12.04 -3.33 14.74
N ALA A 357 -12.14 -3.98 13.59
CA ALA A 357 -12.34 -3.30 12.31
C ALA A 357 -13.16 -4.13 11.32
N PHE A 358 -13.79 -3.42 10.38
CA PHE A 358 -14.40 -4.01 9.18
C PHE A 358 -14.30 -3.03 8.02
N THR A 359 -14.01 -3.54 6.84
CA THR A 359 -14.13 -2.79 5.58
C THR A 359 -14.84 -3.68 4.56
N GLY A 360 -15.77 -3.11 3.80
CA GLY A 360 -16.52 -3.86 2.78
C GLY A 360 -17.99 -3.46 2.71
N SER A 361 -18.74 -4.23 1.91
CA SER A 361 -20.19 -4.06 1.78
C SER A 361 -20.96 -4.84 2.84
N VAL A 362 -22.03 -4.24 3.35
CA VAL A 362 -23.03 -4.89 4.20
C VAL A 362 -24.41 -4.71 3.60
N GLN A 363 -25.33 -5.64 3.86
CA GLN A 363 -26.73 -5.43 3.49
C GLN A 363 -27.31 -4.27 4.30
N SER A 364 -28.18 -3.45 3.71
CA SER A 364 -28.88 -2.37 4.40
C SER A 364 -29.66 -2.89 5.61
N GLY A 365 -29.56 -2.19 6.75
CA GLY A 365 -30.11 -2.68 8.03
C GLY A 365 -29.36 -3.89 8.61
N GLY A 366 -28.29 -4.34 7.96
CA GLY A 366 -27.46 -5.46 8.38
C GLY A 366 -26.73 -5.22 9.70
N LYS A 367 -26.10 -6.28 10.19
CA LYS A 367 -25.42 -6.32 11.49
C LYS A 367 -23.99 -6.80 11.32
N LEU A 368 -23.06 -6.06 11.93
CA LEU A 368 -21.67 -6.48 12.14
C LEU A 368 -21.47 -6.87 13.60
N THR A 369 -20.61 -7.85 13.83
CA THR A 369 -20.38 -8.44 15.15
C THR A 369 -18.90 -8.75 15.38
N TRP A 370 -18.37 -8.34 16.52
CA TRP A 370 -17.01 -8.65 17.00
C TRP A 370 -17.10 -9.07 18.46
N GLY A 371 -17.12 -10.38 18.72
CA GLY A 371 -17.49 -10.90 20.04
C GLY A 371 -18.80 -10.31 20.58
N ASN A 372 -18.70 -9.51 21.65
CA ASN A 372 -19.83 -8.83 22.31
C ASN A 372 -20.11 -7.41 21.79
N ILE A 373 -19.37 -6.93 20.79
CA ILE A 373 -19.55 -5.64 20.13
C ILE A 373 -20.44 -5.83 18.90
N TYR A 374 -21.45 -4.97 18.76
CA TYR A 374 -22.41 -5.02 17.66
C TYR A 374 -22.58 -3.65 16.99
N MET A 375 -22.66 -3.64 15.67
CA MET A 375 -23.08 -2.49 14.87
C MET A 375 -24.29 -2.91 14.04
N SER A 376 -25.35 -2.11 14.03
CA SER A 376 -26.64 -2.43 13.42
C SER A 376 -27.32 -1.20 12.85
N ASN A 377 -28.45 -1.37 12.14
CA ASN A 377 -29.18 -0.27 11.50
C ASN A 377 -28.28 0.59 10.63
N ILE A 378 -27.43 -0.08 9.85
CA ILE A 378 -26.45 0.58 9.00
C ILE A 378 -27.19 1.23 7.83
N THR A 379 -27.02 2.54 7.70
CA THR A 379 -27.61 3.37 6.64
C THR A 379 -26.52 4.19 5.96
N VAL A 380 -26.77 4.58 4.71
CA VAL A 380 -25.90 5.49 3.97
C VAL A 380 -26.67 6.76 3.61
N CYS A 381 -26.01 7.90 3.77
CA CYS A 381 -26.50 9.20 3.35
C CYS A 381 -25.57 9.74 2.26
N ASN A 382 -26.00 9.57 1.00
CA ASN A 382 -25.31 10.16 -0.14
C ASN A 382 -25.67 11.65 -0.23
N PRO A 383 -24.69 12.57 -0.25
CA PRO A 383 -24.97 13.97 -0.49
C PRO A 383 -25.51 14.19 -1.91
N LYS A 384 -26.41 15.16 -2.07
CA LYS A 384 -26.95 15.54 -3.38
C LYS A 384 -25.80 15.96 -4.31
N GLY A 385 -25.73 15.37 -5.50
CA GLY A 385 -24.70 15.68 -6.49
C GLY A 385 -23.39 14.89 -6.32
N ALA A 386 -23.34 13.89 -5.43
CA ALA A 386 -22.22 12.95 -5.40
C ALA A 386 -22.00 12.30 -6.78
N PHE A 387 -20.74 12.24 -7.22
CA PHE A 387 -20.38 11.70 -8.54
C PHE A 387 -20.77 10.23 -8.70
N ASP A 388 -20.40 9.39 -7.73
CA ASP A 388 -20.73 7.97 -7.72
C ASP A 388 -21.27 7.57 -6.33
N PRO A 389 -22.58 7.81 -6.09
CA PRO A 389 -23.20 7.53 -4.80
C PRO A 389 -23.18 6.02 -4.49
N LEU A 390 -23.13 5.68 -3.22
CA LEU A 390 -23.25 4.27 -2.81
C LEU A 390 -24.69 3.78 -2.96
N ASP A 391 -24.84 2.48 -3.22
CA ASP A 391 -26.12 1.80 -3.18
C ASP A 391 -26.66 1.73 -1.73
N PRO A 392 -27.83 2.34 -1.42
CA PRO A 392 -28.44 2.26 -0.10
C PRO A 392 -28.86 0.86 0.34
N GLY A 393 -29.07 -0.07 -0.60
CA GLY A 393 -29.37 -1.48 -0.35
C GLY A 393 -28.13 -2.29 0.06
N LYS A 394 -26.95 -1.82 -0.33
CA LYS A 394 -25.66 -2.47 -0.10
C LYS A 394 -24.58 -1.44 0.26
N PRO A 395 -24.72 -0.74 1.40
CA PRO A 395 -23.74 0.25 1.83
C PRO A 395 -22.34 -0.37 1.92
N TRP A 396 -21.35 0.34 1.40
CA TRP A 396 -19.94 0.05 1.58
C TRP A 396 -19.39 0.99 2.66
N LEU A 397 -18.56 0.48 3.57
CA LEU A 397 -17.97 1.29 4.63
C LEU A 397 -16.65 0.73 5.12
N ALA A 398 -15.89 1.58 5.80
CA ALA A 398 -14.79 1.22 6.68
C ALA A 398 -15.11 1.70 8.10
N VAL A 399 -14.98 0.81 9.07
CA VAL A 399 -15.21 1.09 10.49
C VAL A 399 -14.11 0.50 11.34
N SER A 400 -13.68 1.24 12.37
CA SER A 400 -12.84 0.72 13.43
C SER A 400 -13.23 1.31 14.78
N ILE A 401 -13.18 0.48 15.82
CA ILE A 401 -13.27 0.86 17.22
C ILE A 401 -11.95 0.44 17.85
N TYR A 402 -11.24 1.37 18.50
CA TYR A 402 -9.90 1.16 19.00
C TYR A 402 -9.68 1.84 20.33
N SER A 403 -8.90 1.20 21.20
CA SER A 403 -8.49 1.77 22.48
C SER A 403 -7.55 2.96 22.29
N LEU A 404 -7.72 4.02 23.09
CA LEU A 404 -6.76 5.13 23.16
C LEU A 404 -5.78 4.96 24.33
N ASP A 405 -6.12 4.12 25.31
CA ASP A 405 -5.29 3.82 26.48
C ASP A 405 -4.55 2.48 26.40
N GLY A 406 -4.62 1.80 25.25
CA GLY A 406 -3.94 0.52 24.99
C GLY A 406 -4.56 -0.68 25.71
N LYS A 407 -5.65 -0.50 26.47
CA LYS A 407 -6.33 -1.61 27.16
C LYS A 407 -7.37 -2.27 26.25
N PRO A 408 -7.75 -3.53 26.53
CA PRO A 408 -8.85 -4.17 25.82
C PRO A 408 -10.14 -3.33 25.86
N LEU A 409 -10.91 -3.33 24.78
CA LEU A 409 -12.17 -2.58 24.64
C LEU A 409 -13.20 -2.90 25.73
N ALA A 410 -13.09 -4.07 26.37
CA ALA A 410 -13.93 -4.48 27.49
C ALA A 410 -13.68 -3.66 28.78
N VAL A 411 -12.49 -3.07 28.93
CA VAL A 411 -12.05 -2.37 30.15
C VAL A 411 -11.34 -1.04 29.87
N THR A 412 -11.32 -0.60 28.61
CA THR A 412 -10.72 0.68 28.23
C THR A 412 -11.49 1.84 28.84
N THR A 413 -10.76 2.88 29.22
CA THR A 413 -11.33 4.12 29.75
C THR A 413 -11.53 5.18 28.67
N SER A 414 -10.97 4.98 27.48
CA SER A 414 -11.06 5.91 26.37
C SER A 414 -10.85 5.18 25.05
N ALA A 415 -11.78 5.35 24.12
CA ALA A 415 -11.75 4.70 22.82
C ALA A 415 -12.10 5.68 21.69
N GLY A 416 -11.60 5.40 20.50
CA GLY A 416 -11.98 6.07 19.26
C GLY A 416 -12.90 5.20 18.41
N ILE A 417 -13.80 5.85 17.66
CA ILE A 417 -14.57 5.23 16.58
C ILE A 417 -14.31 6.02 15.30
N SER A 418 -13.77 5.34 14.28
CA SER A 418 -13.65 5.91 12.93
C SER A 418 -14.62 5.17 12.02
N LEU A 419 -15.44 5.93 11.28
CA LEU A 419 -16.45 5.39 10.37
C LEU A 419 -16.50 6.26 9.12
N GLY A 420 -16.17 5.68 7.98
CA GLY A 420 -16.09 6.40 6.71
C GLY A 420 -16.49 5.52 5.53
N SER A 421 -16.69 6.15 4.37
CA SER A 421 -16.91 5.45 3.12
C SER A 421 -16.16 6.10 1.97
N THR A 422 -16.72 7.16 1.39
CA THR A 422 -16.17 7.82 0.20
C THR A 422 -16.51 9.30 0.22
N SER A 423 -15.72 10.10 -0.50
CA SER A 423 -16.04 11.48 -0.81
C SER A 423 -15.48 11.89 -2.16
N TYR A 424 -16.06 12.92 -2.75
CA TYR A 424 -15.65 13.50 -4.03
C TYR A 424 -15.78 15.02 -3.98
N ASN A 425 -15.02 15.74 -4.78
CA ASN A 425 -15.31 17.15 -5.02
C ASN A 425 -16.69 17.31 -5.67
N SER A 426 -17.39 18.41 -5.37
CA SER A 426 -18.65 18.76 -6.03
C SER A 426 -18.42 18.94 -7.54
N GLY A 427 -19.29 18.33 -8.36
CA GLY A 427 -19.16 18.40 -9.81
C GLY A 427 -17.93 17.69 -10.39
N TYR A 428 -17.28 16.82 -9.60
CA TYR A 428 -16.27 15.90 -10.11
C TYR A 428 -16.83 15.04 -11.25
N LEU A 429 -16.04 14.83 -12.30
CA LEU A 429 -16.38 13.91 -13.39
C LEU A 429 -15.16 13.05 -13.72
N MET A 430 -15.37 11.72 -13.75
CA MET A 430 -14.37 10.80 -14.27
C MET A 430 -14.13 11.08 -15.74
N GLY A 431 -12.85 11.16 -16.14
CA GLY A 431 -12.47 11.23 -17.54
C GLY A 431 -12.88 9.94 -18.27
N GLY A 432 -13.30 10.04 -19.52
CA GLY A 432 -13.59 8.86 -20.32
C GLY A 432 -12.29 8.11 -20.60
N GLN A 433 -12.11 6.92 -20.00
CA GLN A 433 -11.08 5.99 -20.45
C GLN A 433 -11.34 5.69 -21.93
N GLY A 434 -10.44 6.13 -22.80
CA GLY A 434 -10.55 6.00 -24.24
C GLY A 434 -10.64 7.31 -25.03
N ASN A 435 -11.01 8.45 -24.40
CA ASN A 435 -11.20 9.72 -25.13
C ASN A 435 -10.11 10.78 -24.87
N GLY A 436 -9.08 10.49 -24.07
CA GLY A 436 -8.00 11.44 -23.78
C GLY A 436 -8.43 12.72 -23.05
N LEU A 437 -9.65 12.76 -22.50
CA LEU A 437 -10.12 13.90 -21.72
C LEU A 437 -9.69 13.73 -20.25
N PRO A 438 -8.96 14.70 -19.67
CA PRO A 438 -8.58 14.65 -18.27
C PRO A 438 -9.83 14.65 -17.39
N ALA A 439 -9.75 14.01 -16.22
CA ALA A 439 -10.84 14.09 -15.25
C ALA A 439 -11.13 15.56 -14.90
N LYS A 440 -12.41 15.90 -14.72
CA LYS A 440 -12.77 17.20 -14.16
C LYS A 440 -12.68 17.08 -12.65
N GLU A 441 -11.68 17.71 -12.06
CA GLU A 441 -11.40 17.66 -10.62
C GLU A 441 -12.59 18.11 -9.75
N GLY A 442 -13.46 19.00 -10.24
CA GLY A 442 -14.59 19.54 -9.48
C GLY A 442 -14.21 20.73 -8.61
N THR A 443 -15.09 21.10 -7.68
CA THR A 443 -14.92 22.24 -6.76
C THR A 443 -15.32 21.87 -5.32
N LEU A 444 -15.14 22.82 -4.39
CA LEU A 444 -15.79 22.76 -3.09
C LEU A 444 -17.33 22.81 -3.22
N PRO A 445 -18.07 22.31 -2.21
CA PRO A 445 -17.56 21.53 -1.08
C PRO A 445 -17.13 20.11 -1.49
N VAL A 446 -16.28 19.47 -0.68
CA VAL A 446 -16.09 18.01 -0.77
C VAL A 446 -17.36 17.34 -0.26
N LEU A 447 -17.97 16.51 -1.11
CA LEU A 447 -19.20 15.79 -0.86
C LEU A 447 -18.86 14.43 -0.21
N THR A 448 -18.90 14.40 1.12
CA THR A 448 -18.67 13.17 1.91
C THR A 448 -19.94 12.33 2.05
N THR A 449 -19.87 11.06 1.65
CA THR A 449 -20.92 10.07 1.90
C THR A 449 -20.84 9.62 3.36
N ARG A 450 -21.91 9.86 4.12
CA ARG A 450 -21.96 9.58 5.56
C ARG A 450 -22.58 8.22 5.82
N ILE A 451 -22.09 7.52 6.84
CA ILE A 451 -22.66 6.25 7.31
C ILE A 451 -23.31 6.49 8.67
N GLY A 452 -24.57 6.09 8.80
CA GLY A 452 -25.28 6.04 10.08
C GLY A 452 -25.31 4.61 10.60
N ALA A 453 -25.18 4.43 11.91
CA ALA A 453 -25.31 3.12 12.55
C ALA A 453 -25.62 3.24 14.03
N LYS A 454 -26.12 2.15 14.63
CA LYS A 454 -26.25 1.97 16.07
C LYS A 454 -25.22 0.98 16.58
N PHE A 455 -24.41 1.41 17.53
CA PHE A 455 -23.43 0.57 18.21
C PHE A 455 -23.96 0.08 19.56
N LYS A 456 -23.68 -1.18 19.89
CA LYS A 456 -23.82 -1.74 21.23
C LYS A 456 -22.44 -2.27 21.65
N ILE A 457 -21.81 -1.55 22.57
CA ILE A 457 -20.47 -1.83 23.07
C ILE A 457 -20.58 -1.97 24.59
N PRO A 458 -20.67 -3.20 25.14
CA PRO A 458 -20.94 -3.39 26.57
C PRO A 458 -19.94 -2.68 27.50
N GLY A 459 -18.66 -2.62 27.11
CA GLY A 459 -17.63 -1.91 27.87
C GLY A 459 -17.82 -0.39 27.94
N PHE A 460 -18.69 0.19 27.10
CA PHE A 460 -18.94 1.64 27.06
C PHE A 460 -20.28 2.02 27.71
N ALA A 461 -20.90 1.12 28.48
CA ALA A 461 -22.12 1.45 29.20
C ALA A 461 -21.88 2.63 30.17
N GLY A 462 -22.63 3.72 29.99
CA GLY A 462 -22.47 4.95 30.78
C GLY A 462 -21.28 5.83 30.35
N ALA A 463 -20.65 5.55 29.21
CA ALA A 463 -19.59 6.39 28.67
C ALA A 463 -20.16 7.68 28.06
N ASN A 464 -19.42 8.77 28.28
CA ASN A 464 -19.62 10.05 27.59
C ASN A 464 -18.99 10.02 26.19
N TYR A 465 -19.48 10.84 25.27
CA TYR A 465 -18.88 10.97 23.94
C TYR A 465 -18.61 12.41 23.54
N ILE A 466 -17.65 12.58 22.64
CA ILE A 466 -17.32 13.84 21.97
C ILE A 466 -17.16 13.52 20.49
N MET A 467 -17.91 14.22 19.64
CA MET A 467 -17.79 14.11 18.20
C MET A 467 -17.07 15.34 17.65
N HIS A 468 -16.04 15.10 16.84
CA HIS A 468 -15.29 16.15 16.15
C HIS A 468 -15.62 16.13 14.65
N ASN A 469 -15.68 17.31 14.02
CA ASN A 469 -15.63 17.41 12.57
C ASN A 469 -14.19 17.29 12.04
N PHE A 470 -14.03 17.38 10.72
CA PHE A 470 -12.73 17.26 10.06
C PHE A 470 -11.73 18.35 10.49
N ASN A 471 -12.23 19.54 10.85
CA ASN A 471 -11.42 20.65 11.37
C ASN A 471 -11.14 20.54 12.88
N GLY A 472 -11.50 19.43 13.51
CA GLY A 472 -11.25 19.18 14.93
C GLY A 472 -12.22 19.89 15.89
N GLN A 473 -13.22 20.61 15.37
CA GLN A 473 -14.23 21.30 16.18
C GLN A 473 -15.22 20.29 16.77
N ILE A 474 -15.61 20.48 18.03
CA ILE A 474 -16.64 19.66 18.68
C ILE A 474 -18.00 20.02 18.06
N ILE A 475 -18.66 19.02 17.45
CA ILE A 475 -19.98 19.20 16.83
C ILE A 475 -21.11 18.55 17.63
N ASP A 476 -20.76 17.62 18.53
CA ASP A 476 -21.72 16.99 19.43
C ASP A 476 -20.99 16.43 20.66
N LYS A 477 -21.67 16.37 21.82
CA LYS A 477 -21.14 15.78 23.05
C LYS A 477 -22.25 15.41 24.03
N GLU A 478 -22.03 14.32 24.76
CA GLU A 478 -22.80 13.95 25.95
C GLU A 478 -21.83 14.01 27.14
N CYS A 479 -22.19 14.79 28.16
CA CYS A 479 -21.35 15.12 29.32
C CYS A 479 -21.85 14.46 30.61
#